data_AF-A0A151BUK1-F1
#
_entry.id   AF-A0A151BUK1-F1
#
_cell.length_a   1.000
_cell.length_b   1.000
_cell.length_c   1.000
_cell.angle_alpha   90.00
_cell.angle_beta   90.00
_cell.angle_gamma   90.00
#
_symmetry.space_group_name_H-M   'P 1'
#
loop_
_entity.id
_entity.type
_entity.pdbx_description
1 polymer ?
#
loop_
_entity_poly.entity_id
_entity_poly.type
_entity_poly.pdbx_seq_one_letter_code
_entity_poly.pdbx_strand_id
1 'polypeptide(L)'
;MATKQGLAAALHSGDTAYESLAQAFSTTLVPTLDQLLTSARAAGEPIAAVDPNEFLSAVVNLCQGPGGAQSERAERMVRLLLAGLRAG
;
A
#
# COMPACT_ATOMS: atom_id res chain seq x y z
N MET A 1 -12.57 15.03 8.20
CA MET A 1 -13.40 13.87 8.56
C MET A 1 -12.90 12.69 7.74
N ALA A 2 -11.93 11.92 8.24
CA ALA A 2 -12.03 10.83 9.22
C ALA A 2 -12.35 9.42 8.65
N THR A 3 -11.88 9.09 7.44
CA THR A 3 -11.98 7.71 6.90
C THR A 3 -10.64 7.06 6.54
N LYS A 4 -9.57 7.83 6.31
CA LYS A 4 -8.25 7.28 5.93
C LYS A 4 -7.29 7.09 7.12
N GLN A 5 -7.43 7.93 8.15
CA GLN A 5 -6.59 7.89 9.35
C GLN A 5 -6.89 6.68 10.25
N GLY A 6 -8.15 6.19 10.22
CA GLY A 6 -8.54 4.98 10.95
C GLY A 6 -7.91 3.71 10.39
N LEU A 7 -7.55 3.70 9.10
CA LEU A 7 -7.03 2.52 8.43
C LEU A 7 -5.58 2.22 8.83
N ALA A 8 -4.69 3.20 8.78
CA ALA A 8 -3.29 3.02 9.17
C ALA A 8 -3.14 2.71 10.67
N ALA A 9 -3.98 3.32 11.52
CA ALA A 9 -4.02 3.02 12.95
C ALA A 9 -4.56 1.60 13.21
N ALA A 10 -5.60 1.18 12.50
CA ALA A 10 -6.17 -0.16 12.62
C ALA A 10 -5.21 -1.28 12.19
N LEU A 11 -4.42 -1.08 11.14
CA LEU A 11 -3.46 -2.09 10.68
C LEU A 11 -2.33 -2.39 11.69
N HIS A 12 -2.11 -1.54 12.69
CA HIS A 12 -0.94 -1.64 13.56
C HIS A 12 -1.21 -1.34 15.05
N SER A 13 -2.47 -1.32 15.49
CA SER A 13 -2.84 -1.02 16.88
C SER A 13 -2.39 -2.08 17.89
N GLY A 14 -2.04 -3.31 17.45
CA GLY A 14 -1.83 -4.45 18.36
C GLY A 14 -3.06 -4.80 19.19
N ASP A 15 -4.21 -4.21 18.86
CA ASP A 15 -5.49 -4.35 19.52
C ASP A 15 -6.30 -5.36 18.71
N THR A 16 -6.74 -6.43 19.36
CA THR A 16 -7.47 -7.56 18.76
C THR A 16 -8.74 -7.11 18.04
N ALA A 17 -9.26 -5.92 18.34
CA ALA A 17 -10.36 -5.29 17.63
C ALA A 17 -10.05 -4.95 16.15
N TYR A 18 -8.78 -4.75 15.80
CA TYR A 18 -8.37 -4.34 14.44
C TYR A 18 -7.59 -5.40 13.65
N GLU A 19 -7.28 -6.55 14.24
CA GLU A 19 -6.68 -7.69 13.54
C GLU A 19 -7.52 -8.13 12.33
N SER A 20 -8.85 -8.10 12.46
CA SER A 20 -9.76 -8.39 11.34
C SER A 20 -9.60 -7.41 10.17
N LEU A 21 -9.21 -6.17 10.43
CA LEU A 21 -8.98 -5.15 9.41
C LEU A 21 -7.63 -5.35 8.71
N ALA A 22 -6.59 -5.71 9.48
CA ALA A 22 -5.29 -6.12 8.94
C ALA A 22 -5.38 -7.38 8.09
N GLN A 23 -6.21 -8.33 8.54
CA GLN A 23 -6.49 -9.56 7.81
C GLN A 23 -7.34 -9.30 6.57
N ALA A 24 -8.32 -8.39 6.61
CA ALA A 24 -9.06 -7.96 5.42
C ALA A 24 -8.14 -7.27 4.39
N PHE A 25 -7.16 -6.49 4.86
CA PHE A 25 -6.14 -5.88 3.99
C PHE A 25 -5.27 -6.92 3.29
N SER A 26 -4.75 -7.91 4.01
CA SER A 26 -3.92 -8.94 3.40
C SER A 26 -4.73 -9.88 2.50
N THR A 27 -5.96 -10.24 2.88
CA THR A 27 -6.80 -11.18 2.13
C THR A 27 -7.48 -10.57 0.90
N THR A 28 -7.64 -9.24 0.86
CA THR A 28 -8.33 -8.56 -0.26
C THR A 28 -7.39 -7.67 -1.07
N LEU A 29 -6.55 -6.87 -0.40
CA LEU A 29 -5.76 -5.83 -1.06
C LEU A 29 -4.56 -6.40 -1.82
N VAL A 30 -3.88 -7.39 -1.24
CA VAL A 30 -2.74 -8.09 -1.88
C VAL A 30 -3.18 -8.79 -3.17
N PRO A 31 -4.22 -9.66 -3.19
CA PRO A 31 -4.65 -10.30 -4.43
C PRO A 31 -5.23 -9.31 -5.45
N THR A 32 -5.88 -8.22 -5.00
CA THR A 32 -6.34 -7.18 -5.92
C THR A 32 -5.18 -6.46 -6.59
N LEU A 33 -4.13 -6.11 -5.83
CA LEU A 33 -2.92 -5.50 -6.38
C LEU A 33 -2.22 -6.44 -7.36
N ASP A 34 -2.11 -7.72 -7.02
CA ASP A 34 -1.53 -8.73 -7.89
C ASP A 34 -2.28 -8.85 -9.23
N GLN A 35 -3.62 -8.87 -9.18
CA GLN A 35 -4.46 -8.88 -10.38
C GLN A 35 -4.24 -7.62 -11.23
N LEU A 36 -4.19 -6.44 -10.62
CA LEU A 36 -3.94 -5.18 -11.34
C LEU A 36 -2.57 -5.16 -12.01
N LEU A 37 -1.51 -5.59 -11.30
CA LEU A 37 -0.16 -5.67 -11.84
C LEU A 37 -0.09 -6.69 -12.98
N THR A 38 -0.75 -7.84 -12.82
CA THR A 38 -0.82 -8.89 -13.84
C THR A 38 -1.56 -8.40 -15.08
N SER A 39 -2.73 -7.76 -14.93
CA SER A 39 -3.50 -7.20 -16.04
C SER A 39 -2.73 -6.11 -16.78
N ALA A 40 -2.03 -5.23 -16.06
CA ALA A 40 -1.26 -4.17 -16.68
C ALA A 40 -0.03 -4.71 -17.43
N ARG A 41 0.67 -5.71 -16.88
CA ARG A 41 1.72 -6.45 -17.62
C ARG A 41 1.17 -7.14 -18.86
N ALA A 42 0.00 -7.77 -18.76
CA ALA A 42 -0.67 -8.40 -19.91
C ALA A 42 -1.09 -7.39 -20.98
N ALA A 43 -1.37 -6.14 -20.60
CA ALA A 43 -1.64 -5.03 -21.50
C ALA A 43 -0.36 -4.43 -22.14
N GLY A 44 0.83 -4.92 -21.78
CA GLY A 44 2.11 -4.43 -22.28
C GLY A 44 2.61 -3.16 -21.59
N GLU A 45 2.04 -2.78 -20.45
CA GLU A 45 2.55 -1.66 -19.65
C GLU A 45 3.93 -2.01 -19.07
N PRO A 46 4.92 -1.10 -19.15
CA PRO A 46 6.25 -1.28 -18.58
C PRO A 46 6.17 -1.16 -17.06
N ILE A 47 5.78 -2.27 -16.42
CA ILE A 47 5.65 -2.36 -14.97
C ILE A 47 6.68 -3.33 -14.44
N ALA A 48 7.54 -2.81 -13.56
CA ALA A 48 8.56 -3.59 -12.88
C ALA A 48 7.97 -4.84 -12.20
N ALA A 49 8.73 -5.94 -12.24
CA ALA A 49 8.42 -7.13 -11.45
C ALA A 49 8.59 -6.80 -9.96
N VAL A 50 7.51 -6.89 -9.20
CA VAL A 50 7.50 -6.62 -7.75
C VAL A 50 6.52 -7.59 -7.08
N ASP A 51 6.89 -8.06 -5.88
CA ASP A 51 5.99 -8.81 -5.01
C ASP A 51 4.93 -7.85 -4.42
N PRO A 52 3.62 -8.14 -4.61
CA PRO A 52 2.55 -7.25 -4.14
C PRO A 52 2.54 -7.04 -2.62
N ASN A 53 2.93 -8.04 -1.83
CA ASN A 53 2.97 -7.96 -0.38
C ASN A 53 4.17 -7.13 0.10
N GLU A 54 5.33 -7.31 -0.53
CA GLU A 54 6.52 -6.48 -0.28
C GLU A 54 6.23 -5.01 -0.62
N PHE A 55 5.59 -4.76 -1.76
CA PHE A 55 5.22 -3.42 -2.19
C PHE A 55 4.28 -2.71 -1.20
N LEU A 56 3.22 -3.39 -0.76
CA LEU A 56 2.29 -2.83 0.21
C LEU A 56 2.96 -2.60 1.57
N SER A 57 3.86 -3.49 1.99
CA SER A 57 4.65 -3.32 3.21
C SER A 57 5.54 -2.09 3.14
N ALA A 58 6.18 -1.82 1.99
CA ALA A 58 6.97 -0.61 1.77
C ALA A 58 6.10 0.66 1.87
N VAL A 59 4.90 0.65 1.26
CA VAL A 59 3.95 1.77 1.35
C VAL A 59 3.52 2.05 2.80
N VAL A 60 3.24 1.00 3.59
CA VAL A 60 2.91 1.13 5.01
C VAL A 60 4.07 1.76 5.79
N ASN A 61 5.31 1.31 5.56
CA ASN A 61 6.50 1.86 6.20
C ASN A 61 6.71 3.35 5.85
N LEU A 62 6.44 3.77 4.61
CA LEU A 62 6.50 5.18 4.21
C LEU A 62 5.43 6.02 4.92
N CYS A 63 4.24 5.47 5.14
CA CYS A 63 3.16 6.11 5.88
C CYS A 63 3.42 6.19 7.39
N GLN A 64 4.29 5.36 7.95
CA GLN A 64 4.61 5.32 9.39
C GLN A 64 5.61 6.40 9.85
N GLY A 65 6.34 7.04 8.93
CA GLY A 65 7.34 8.04 9.33
C GLY A 65 6.75 9.37 9.84
N PRO A 66 7.60 10.38 10.10
CA PRO A 66 7.19 11.62 10.75
C PRO A 66 5.99 12.29 10.06
N GLY A 67 4.93 12.54 10.83
CA GLY A 67 3.67 13.12 10.34
C GLY A 67 2.64 12.11 9.81
N GLY A 68 2.96 10.81 9.79
CA GLY A 68 2.04 9.74 9.44
C GLY A 68 1.58 9.74 7.98
N ALA A 69 0.54 8.95 7.70
CA ALA A 69 -0.02 8.74 6.36
C ALA A 69 -0.60 10.02 5.72
N GLN A 70 -0.89 11.04 6.52
CA GLN A 70 -1.47 12.31 6.09
C GLN A 70 -0.39 13.39 5.87
N SER A 71 0.89 13.04 6.07
CA SER A 71 1.98 13.96 5.80
C SER A 71 2.23 14.12 4.31
N GLU A 72 2.54 15.34 3.88
CA GLU A 72 3.04 15.59 2.52
C GLU A 72 4.26 14.74 2.19
N ARG A 73 5.06 14.37 3.21
CA ARG A 73 6.19 13.45 3.07
C ARG A 73 5.73 12.08 2.61
N ALA A 74 4.80 11.45 3.33
CA ALA A 74 4.28 10.12 2.99
C ALA A 74 3.67 10.12 1.58
N GLU A 75 2.85 11.12 1.27
CA GLU A 75 2.21 11.25 -0.03
C GLU A 75 3.22 11.41 -1.17
N ARG A 76 4.25 12.24 -0.97
CA ARG A 76 5.34 12.45 -1.93
C ARG A 76 6.15 11.17 -2.15
N MET A 77 6.50 10.45 -1.09
CA MET A 77 7.30 9.23 -1.20
C MET A 77 6.52 8.11 -1.89
N VAL A 78 5.22 7.94 -1.58
CA VAL A 78 4.36 6.96 -2.27
C VAL A 78 4.21 7.29 -3.74
N ARG A 79 4.08 8.58 -4.11
CA ARG A 79 4.06 8.99 -5.52
C ARG A 79 5.35 8.64 -6.26
N LEU A 80 6.51 8.87 -5.65
CA LEU A 80 7.80 8.49 -6.26
C LEU A 80 7.92 6.97 -6.44
N LEU A 81 7.50 6.20 -5.44
CA LEU A 81 7.49 4.74 -5.51
C LEU A 81 6.59 4.23 -6.67
N LEU A 82 5.38 4.78 -6.80
CA LEU A 82 4.46 4.46 -7.90
C LEU A 82 4.99 4.90 -9.27
N ALA A 83 5.68 6.04 -9.34
CA ALA A 83 6.32 6.49 -10.57
C ALA A 83 7.47 5.55 -10.99
N GLY A 84 8.26 5.08 -10.03
CA GLY A 84 9.32 4.09 -10.28
C GLY A 84 8.79 2.76 -10.82
N LEU A 85 7.63 2.31 -10.37
CA LEU A 85 7.01 1.09 -10.91
C LEU A 85 6.69 1.17 -12.40
N ARG A 86 6.36 2.35 -12.92
CA ARG A 86 6.00 2.58 -14.33
C ARG A 86 7.18 2.91 -15.25
N ALA A 87 8.33 3.19 -14.67
CA ALA A 87 9.54 3.57 -15.41
C ALA A 87 10.50 2.39 -15.63
N GLY A 88 10.15 1.20 -15.11
CA GLY A 88 10.95 -0.02 -15.17
C GLY A 88 10.55 -0.97 -16.28
#